data_AF-A0A1I3L3V2-F1
#
_entry.id   AF-A0A1I3L3V2-F1
#
_cell.length_a   1.000
_cell.length_b   1.000
_cell.length_c   1.000
_cell.angle_alpha   90.00
_cell.angle_beta   90.00
_cell.angle_gamma   90.00
#
_symmetry.space_group_name_H-M   'P 1'
#
loop_
_entity.id
_entity.type
_entity.pdbx_description
1 polymer ?
#
loop_
_entity_poly.entity_id
_entity_poly.type
_entity_poly.pdbx_seq_one_letter_code
_entity_poly.pdbx_strand_id
1 'polypeptide(L)'
;MAKTQEALSIEKLGDMNPDYLFVQVSTSENQDSTHALDEWEKNPVVQIINAFKENHVFVNVVDPLMEGGPAYSRIKFLESVQKHLDQ
;
A
#
# COMPACT_ATOMS: atom_id res chain seq x y z
N MET A 1 19.83 13.80 9.30
CA MET A 1 19.11 12.52 9.18
C MET A 1 18.07 12.69 8.08
N ALA A 2 18.02 11.80 7.09
CA ALA A 2 16.99 11.84 6.07
C ALA A 2 15.64 11.45 6.71
N LYS A 3 14.54 12.09 6.30
CA LYS A 3 13.19 11.73 6.74
C LYS A 3 12.89 10.36 6.11
N THR A 4 12.97 9.28 6.89
CA THR A 4 12.83 7.90 6.38
C THR A 4 11.38 7.47 6.21
N GLN A 5 10.45 8.17 6.85
CA GLN A 5 9.01 7.91 6.77
C GLN A 5 8.25 9.23 6.88
N GLU A 6 7.15 9.34 6.14
CA GLU A 6 6.26 10.49 6.16
C GLU A 6 4.81 10.04 6.27
N ALA A 7 4.07 10.66 7.18
CA ALA A 7 2.63 10.44 7.27
C ALA A 7 1.94 11.10 6.08
N LEU A 8 1.14 10.32 5.36
CA LEU A 8 0.32 10.78 4.25
C LEU A 8 -1.14 10.84 4.71
N SER A 9 -1.81 11.98 4.52
CA SER A 9 -3.25 12.07 4.80
C SER A 9 -4.06 11.44 3.67
N ILE A 10 -5.32 11.08 3.96
CA ILE A 10 -6.24 10.50 2.96
C ILE A 10 -6.55 11.52 1.85
N GLU A 11 -6.70 12.80 2.21
CA GLU A 11 -6.92 13.88 1.25
C GLU A 11 -5.71 14.01 0.31
N LYS A 12 -4.49 13.90 0.85
CA LYS A 12 -3.28 13.98 0.03
C LYS A 12 -3.15 12.78 -0.90
N LEU A 13 -3.53 11.58 -0.46
CA LEU A 13 -3.63 10.41 -1.32
C LEU A 13 -4.67 10.62 -2.44
N GLY A 14 -5.82 11.22 -2.11
CA GLY A 14 -6.83 11.62 -3.07
C GLY A 14 -6.32 12.60 -4.12
N ASP A 15 -5.57 13.63 -3.69
CA ASP A 15 -4.94 14.60 -4.58
C ASP A 15 -3.86 13.98 -5.49
N MET A 16 -3.10 13.00 -4.96
CA MET A 16 -2.10 12.27 -5.74
C MET A 16 -2.76 11.40 -6.81
N ASN A 17 -3.95 10.86 -6.51
CA ASN A 17 -4.76 10.02 -7.39
C ASN A 17 -3.94 8.94 -8.15
N PRO A 18 -3.24 8.03 -7.44
CA PRO A 18 -2.35 7.07 -8.08
C PRO A 18 -3.13 6.06 -8.94
N ASP A 19 -2.52 5.62 -10.04
CA ASP A 19 -3.06 4.57 -10.91
C ASP A 19 -2.88 3.17 -10.32
N TYR A 20 -1.81 2.96 -9.55
CA TYR A 20 -1.50 1.70 -8.86
C TYR A 20 -1.11 1.97 -7.42
N LEU A 21 -1.54 1.09 -6.50
CA LEU A 21 -1.24 1.24 -5.08
C LEU A 21 -0.86 -0.12 -4.46
N PHE A 22 0.32 -0.17 -3.86
CA PHE A 22 0.77 -1.32 -3.06
C PHE A 22 0.69 -0.96 -1.59
N VAL A 23 -0.15 -1.67 -0.84
CA VAL A 23 -0.41 -1.39 0.58
C VAL A 23 0.18 -2.51 1.42
N GLN A 24 0.98 -2.17 2.43
CA GLN A 24 1.47 -3.12 3.43
C GLN A 24 0.81 -2.84 4.77
N VAL A 25 0.16 -3.85 5.33
CA VAL A 25 -0.50 -3.79 6.64
C VAL A 25 -0.03 -4.99 7.45
N SER A 26 0.68 -4.73 8.55
CA SER A 26 1.05 -5.75 9.52
C SER A 26 0.10 -5.70 10.73
N THR A 27 -0.48 -6.85 11.10
CA THR A 27 -1.30 -6.96 12.32
C THR A 27 -0.47 -6.76 13.59
N SER A 28 0.83 -7.12 13.57
CA SER A 28 1.72 -6.89 14.72
C SER A 28 2.01 -5.42 14.95
N GLU A 29 1.91 -4.59 13.90
CA GLU A 29 2.12 -3.14 13.96
C GLU A 29 0.82 -2.34 14.16
N ASN A 30 -0.34 -2.99 14.00
CA ASN A 30 -1.67 -2.36 14.07
C ASN A 30 -2.58 -3.00 15.14
N GLN A 31 -2.01 -3.44 16.27
CA GLN A 31 -2.76 -4.12 17.32
C GLN A 31 -3.91 -3.28 17.89
N ASP A 32 -3.74 -1.96 17.94
CA ASP A 32 -4.75 -1.01 18.41
C ASP A 32 -5.73 -0.56 17.32
N SER A 33 -5.59 -1.06 16.09
CA SER A 33 -6.36 -0.62 14.92
C SER A 33 -6.60 -1.78 13.95
N THR A 34 -7.16 -2.87 14.47
CA THR A 34 -7.40 -4.13 13.73
C THR A 34 -8.31 -3.99 12.51
N HIS A 35 -9.10 -2.90 12.44
CA HIS A 35 -10.01 -2.60 11.33
C HIS A 35 -9.51 -1.45 10.44
N ALA A 36 -8.28 -0.96 10.63
CA ALA A 36 -7.76 0.19 9.89
C ALA A 36 -7.84 0.02 8.37
N LEU A 37 -7.53 -1.18 7.85
CA LEU A 37 -7.63 -1.46 6.42
C LEU A 37 -9.08 -1.41 5.95
N ASP A 38 -9.99 -2.10 6.65
CA ASP A 38 -11.43 -2.11 6.31
C ASP A 38 -12.04 -0.70 6.32
N GLU A 39 -11.65 0.13 7.28
CA GLU A 39 -12.10 1.52 7.41
C GLU A 39 -11.51 2.40 6.31
N TRP A 40 -10.23 2.21 5.97
CA TRP A 40 -9.56 2.91 4.89
C TRP A 40 -10.15 2.58 3.52
N GLU A 41 -10.44 1.31 3.22
CA GLU A 41 -11.09 0.88 1.97
C GLU A 41 -12.53 1.40 1.84
N LYS A 42 -13.21 1.66 2.96
CA LYS A 42 -14.56 2.25 2.99
C LYS A 42 -14.55 3.78 2.91
N ASN A 43 -13.38 4.42 2.98
CA ASN A 43 -13.31 5.87 2.97
C ASN A 43 -13.73 6.43 1.59
N PRO A 44 -14.66 7.40 1.51
CA PRO A 44 -15.14 7.94 0.25
C PRO A 44 -14.05 8.52 -0.65
N VAL A 45 -12.99 9.10 -0.08
CA VAL A 45 -11.86 9.65 -0.85
C VAL A 45 -11.04 8.52 -1.47
N VAL A 46 -10.80 7.45 -0.72
CA VAL A 46 -10.07 6.27 -1.21
C VAL A 46 -10.85 5.60 -2.34
N GLN A 47 -12.17 5.45 -2.19
CA GLN A 47 -13.01 4.80 -3.20
C GLN A 47 -13.04 5.52 -4.56
N ILE A 48 -12.67 6.80 -4.61
CA ILE A 48 -12.69 7.59 -5.85
C ILE A 48 -11.34 7.74 -6.53
N ILE A 49 -10.25 7.24 -5.95
CA ILE A 49 -8.94 7.27 -6.62
C ILE A 49 -8.89 6.26 -7.78
N ASN A 50 -8.04 6.50 -8.77
CA ASN A 50 -7.88 5.64 -9.96
C ASN A 50 -7.58 4.19 -9.55
N ALA A 51 -6.58 3.97 -8.69
CA ALA A 51 -6.20 2.63 -8.26
C ALA A 51 -7.38 1.81 -7.70
N PHE A 52 -8.28 2.43 -6.93
CA PHE A 52 -9.43 1.71 -6.36
C PHE A 52 -10.51 1.44 -7.40
N LYS A 53 -10.81 2.42 -8.25
CA LYS A 53 -11.80 2.29 -9.34
C LYS A 53 -11.41 1.23 -10.36
N GLU A 54 -10.12 1.11 -10.63
CA GLU A 54 -9.55 0.18 -11.62
C GLU A 54 -9.14 -1.16 -11.01
N ASN A 55 -9.39 -1.38 -9.72
CA ASN A 55 -9.01 -2.60 -9.00
C ASN A 55 -7.49 -2.89 -9.05
N HIS A 56 -6.70 -1.83 -8.98
CA HIS A 56 -5.23 -1.80 -8.96
C HIS A 56 -4.66 -1.50 -7.56
N VAL A 57 -5.39 -1.93 -6.51
CA VAL A 57 -4.93 -1.89 -5.12
C VAL A 57 -4.47 -3.29 -4.74
N PHE A 58 -3.19 -3.42 -4.36
CA PHE A 58 -2.57 -4.68 -4.02
C PHE A 58 -2.12 -4.69 -2.57
N VAL A 59 -2.79 -5.47 -1.73
CA VAL A 59 -2.52 -5.55 -0.30
C VAL A 59 -1.58 -6.72 -0.01
N ASN A 60 -0.50 -6.48 0.75
CA ASN A 60 0.41 -7.51 1.28
C ASN A 60 0.91 -8.51 0.22
N VAL A 61 1.25 -8.01 -0.98
CA VAL A 61 1.80 -8.86 -2.05
C VAL A 61 3.22 -9.38 -1.76
N VAL A 62 3.86 -8.81 -0.75
CA VAL A 62 5.03 -9.33 -0.06
C VAL A 62 4.73 -9.40 1.43
N ASP A 63 5.56 -10.09 2.21
CA ASP A 63 5.41 -10.14 3.67
C ASP A 63 5.47 -8.70 4.23
N PRO A 64 4.44 -8.24 4.98
CA PRO A 64 4.34 -6.86 5.45
C PRO A 64 5.43 -6.47 6.45
N LEU A 65 6.20 -7.42 6.97
CA LEU A 65 7.36 -7.16 7.84
C LEU A 65 8.66 -6.95 7.05
N MET A 66 8.62 -6.96 5.72
CA MET A 66 9.79 -6.68 4.89
C MET A 66 10.13 -5.19 4.88
N GLU A 67 11.38 -4.87 5.21
CA GLU A 67 11.91 -3.50 5.25
C GLU A 67 12.09 -2.85 3.87
N GLY A 68 11.90 -3.59 2.78
CA GLY A 68 12.02 -3.12 1.39
C GLY A 68 13.47 -2.92 0.89
N GLY A 69 14.35 -2.39 1.72
CA GLY A 69 15.75 -2.11 1.40
C GLY A 69 16.62 -3.34 1.11
N PRO A 70 16.54 -4.44 1.89
CA PRO A 70 17.35 -5.64 1.67
C PRO A 70 17.15 -6.27 0.28
N ALA A 71 18.19 -6.94 -0.24
CA ALA A 71 18.15 -7.55 -1.58
C ALA A 71 16.99 -8.55 -1.73
N TYR A 72 16.71 -9.33 -0.69
CA TYR A 72 15.60 -10.26 -0.67
C TYR A 72 14.25 -9.55 -0.82
N SER A 73 14.02 -8.45 -0.08
CA SER A 73 12.80 -7.65 -0.18
C SER A 73 12.62 -7.04 -1.57
N ARG A 74 13.70 -6.52 -2.18
CA ARG A 74 13.65 -5.99 -3.54
C ARG A 74 13.30 -7.04 -4.58
N ILE A 75 13.89 -8.23 -4.48
CA ILE A 75 13.60 -9.35 -5.39
C ILE A 75 12.13 -9.76 -5.25
N LYS A 76 11.63 -9.93 -4.02
CA LYS A 76 10.24 -10.32 -3.77
C LYS A 76 9.25 -9.29 -4.27
N PHE A 77 9.54 -8.01 -4.07
CA PHE A 77 8.69 -6.94 -4.60
C PHE A 77 8.72 -6.89 -6.13
N LEU A 78 9.89 -7.08 -6.76
CA LEU A 78 10.00 -7.15 -8.22
C LEU A 78 9.20 -8.32 -8.80
N GLU A 79 9.31 -9.51 -8.22
CA GLU A 79 8.51 -10.69 -8.60
C GLU A 79 7.00 -10.38 -8.52
N SER A 80 6.58 -9.65 -7.48
CA SER A 80 5.19 -9.22 -7.32
C SER A 80 4.77 -8.21 -8.39
N VAL A 81 5.59 -7.21 -8.69
CA VAL A 81 5.29 -6.19 -9.71
C VAL A 81 5.11 -6.86 -11.07
N GLN A 82 6.02 -7.76 -11.47
CA GLN A 82 5.90 -8.51 -12.72
C GLN A 82 4.60 -9.31 -12.80
N LYS A 83 4.18 -9.93 -11.69
CA LYS A 83 2.94 -10.70 -11.63
C LYS A 83 1.68 -9.85 -11.86
N HIS A 84 1.67 -8.61 -11.38
CA HIS A 84 0.46 -7.78 -11.34
C HIS A 84 0.41 -6.70 -12.42
N LEU A 85 1.55 -6.21 -12.92
CA LEU A 85 1.62 -5.11 -13.88
C LEU A 85 1.98 -5.52 -15.31
N ASP A 86 2.55 -6.72 -15.53
CA ASP A 86 2.90 -7.20 -16.87
C ASP A 86 1.76 -7.97 -17.57
N GLN A 87 0.50 -7.69 -17.22
CA GLN A 87 -0.69 -8.32 -17.82
C GLN A 87 -1.30 -7.51 -18.95
#